data_AF-A0A3N7FBP8-F1
#
_entry.id   AF-A0A3N7FBP8-F1
#
_cell.length_a   1.000
_cell.length_b   1.000
_cell.length_c   1.000
_cell.angle_alpha   90.00
_cell.angle_beta   90.00
_cell.angle_gamma   90.00
#
_symmetry.space_group_name_H-M   'P 1'
#
loop_
_entity.id
_entity.type
_entity.pdbx_description
1 polymer ?
#
loop_
_entity_poly.entity_id
_entity_poly.type
_entity_poly.pdbx_seq_one_letter_code
_entity_poly.pdbx_strand_id
1 'polypeptide(L)'
;MDSAYKSKNVNAAPIRVIRLLYNAGDVKGPQTVAFNLPNDERIVKDRGTSMVMLKNVSEAKFKHILQPIADVCISKEQKGLVDFESFFTHTICHECCHGIGPHTITLPDGQKSTVRKVIYITFLFILHL
;
A
#
# COMPACT_ATOMS: atom_id res chain seq x y z
N MET A 1 -18.13 -7.94 9.19
CA MET A 1 -17.02 -8.92 9.09
C MET A 1 -16.92 -9.65 10.42
N ASP A 2 -16.90 -10.98 10.40
CA ASP A 2 -16.84 -11.77 11.63
C ASP A 2 -15.52 -11.51 12.39
N SER A 3 -15.58 -11.46 13.72
CA SER A 3 -14.43 -11.28 14.60
C SER A 3 -13.36 -12.35 14.37
N ALA A 4 -13.78 -13.55 13.93
CA ALA A 4 -12.91 -14.68 13.62
C ALA A 4 -11.83 -14.38 12.56
N TYR A 5 -12.08 -13.44 11.63
CA TYR A 5 -11.14 -13.10 10.54
C TYR A 5 -10.24 -11.91 10.85
N LYS A 6 -10.39 -11.28 12.02
CA LYS A 6 -9.56 -10.14 12.42
C LYS A 6 -8.21 -10.63 12.94
N SER A 7 -7.14 -9.95 12.53
CA SER A 7 -5.81 -10.16 13.11
C SER A 7 -5.84 -9.82 14.59
N LYS A 8 -5.48 -10.79 15.45
CA LYS A 8 -5.46 -10.59 16.91
C LYS A 8 -4.28 -9.74 17.37
N ASN A 9 -3.18 -9.79 16.63
CA ASN A 9 -1.97 -9.02 16.87
C ASN A 9 -1.66 -8.20 15.62
N VAL A 10 -1.51 -6.89 15.78
CA VAL A 10 -1.10 -5.98 14.71
C VAL A 10 0.23 -5.37 15.13
N ASN A 11 1.26 -5.59 14.33
CA ASN A 11 2.57 -4.97 14.54
C ASN A 11 2.64 -3.69 13.71
N ALA A 12 2.85 -2.56 14.38
CA ALA A 12 3.03 -1.28 13.70
C ALA A 12 4.42 -1.21 13.07
N ALA A 13 4.49 -1.12 11.74
CA ALA A 13 5.74 -0.91 11.04
C ALA A 13 6.23 0.54 11.24
N PRO A 14 7.52 0.80 11.50
CA PRO A 14 8.09 2.13 11.46
C PRO A 14 7.84 2.79 10.10
N ILE A 15 7.25 3.99 10.15
CA ILE A 15 7.01 4.84 9.00
C ILE A 15 8.19 5.78 8.80
N ARG A 16 8.64 5.92 7.54
CA ARG A 16 9.71 6.82 7.12
C ARG A 16 9.22 7.64 5.95
N VAL A 17 9.20 8.96 6.10
CA VAL A 17 8.92 9.87 4.98
C VAL A 17 10.23 10.43 4.48
N ILE A 18 10.54 10.19 3.20
CA ILE A 18 11.82 10.58 2.60
C ILE A 18 11.61 11.36 1.30
N ARG A 19 12.69 12.02 0.87
CA ARG A 19 12.80 12.60 -0.47
C ARG A 19 13.75 11.74 -1.30
N LEU A 20 13.24 11.15 -2.37
CA LEU A 20 14.01 10.31 -3.27
C LEU A 20 14.94 11.17 -4.13
N LEU A 21 16.24 10.91 -4.06
CA LEU A 21 17.24 11.55 -4.92
C LEU A 21 17.59 10.69 -6.13
N TYR A 22 17.59 9.37 -5.95
CA TYR A 22 17.96 8.41 -6.98
C TYR A 22 17.36 7.03 -6.67
N ASN A 23 16.92 6.32 -7.72
CA ASN A 23 16.53 4.91 -7.69
C ASN A 23 17.01 4.21 -8.97
N ALA A 24 17.22 2.90 -8.90
CA ALA A 24 17.70 2.08 -10.01
C ALA A 24 17.23 0.63 -9.87
N GLY A 25 17.48 -0.19 -10.90
CA GLY A 25 17.08 -1.59 -10.92
C GLY A 25 15.66 -1.75 -11.47
N ASP A 26 14.77 -2.38 -10.70
CA ASP A 26 13.38 -2.60 -11.08
C ASP A 26 12.53 -1.33 -10.92
N VAL A 27 12.87 -0.32 -11.72
CA VAL A 27 12.20 0.99 -11.77
C VAL A 27 11.56 1.24 -13.13
N LYS A 28 11.41 0.18 -13.95
CA LYS A 28 10.78 0.25 -15.27
C LYS A 28 9.27 0.36 -15.09
N GLY A 29 8.67 1.46 -15.56
CA GLY A 29 7.22 1.67 -15.49
C GLY A 29 6.81 2.78 -14.50
N PRO A 30 5.57 2.74 -13.97
CA PRO A 30 5.08 3.73 -13.03
C PRO A 30 5.98 3.82 -11.79
N GLN A 31 6.44 5.02 -11.46
CA GLN A 31 7.28 5.21 -10.27
C GLN A 31 6.51 4.86 -8.99
N THR A 32 7.16 4.13 -8.10
CA THR A 32 6.66 3.78 -6.76
C THR A 32 6.50 5.04 -5.91
N VAL A 33 5.41 5.14 -5.14
CA VAL A 33 5.16 6.24 -4.18
C VAL A 33 5.43 5.86 -2.74
N ALA A 34 5.32 4.57 -2.44
CA ALA A 34 5.61 4.00 -1.13
C ALA A 34 5.96 2.52 -1.31
N PHE A 35 6.67 1.96 -0.34
CA PHE A 35 6.90 0.52 -0.27
C PHE A 35 7.03 0.05 1.18
N ASN A 36 6.68 -1.20 1.41
CA ASN A 36 6.80 -1.88 2.70
C ASN A 36 7.71 -3.11 2.55
N LEU A 37 8.87 -3.10 3.19
CA LEU A 37 9.90 -4.13 3.04
C LEU A 37 10.43 -4.59 4.41
N PRO A 38 10.96 -5.83 4.51
CA PRO A 38 11.18 -6.81 3.45
C PRO A 38 9.97 -7.69 3.13
N ASN A 39 10.00 -8.39 1.98
CA ASN A 39 8.96 -9.34 1.55
C ASN A 39 9.12 -10.77 2.11
N ASP A 40 10.25 -11.11 2.73
CA ASP A 40 10.50 -12.45 3.28
C ASP A 40 9.75 -12.62 4.62
N GLU A 41 8.74 -13.49 4.62
CA GLU A 41 7.85 -13.75 5.76
C GLU A 41 8.62 -14.14 7.04
N ARG A 42 9.78 -14.78 6.92
CA ARG A 42 10.61 -15.16 8.09
C ARG A 42 11.19 -13.92 8.75
N ILE A 43 11.74 -13.00 7.95
CA ILE A 43 12.32 -11.74 8.46
C ILE A 43 11.22 -10.85 9.01
N VAL A 44 10.06 -10.78 8.34
CA VAL A 44 8.90 -10.02 8.81
C VAL A 44 8.43 -10.52 10.18
N LYS A 45 8.38 -11.84 10.39
CA LYS A 45 8.01 -12.41 11.68
C LYS A 45 8.99 -12.05 12.80
N ASP A 46 10.29 -12.08 12.50
CA ASP A 46 11.33 -11.91 13.51
C ASP A 46 11.68 -10.44 13.78
N ARG A 47 11.55 -9.57 12.77
CA ARG A 47 12.03 -8.17 12.82
C ARG A 47 11.03 -7.12 12.35
N GLY A 48 9.87 -7.54 11.85
CA GLY A 48 8.88 -6.64 11.26
C GLY A 48 9.29 -6.10 9.89
N THR A 49 8.56 -5.09 9.44
CA THR A 49 8.80 -4.38 8.19
C THR A 49 9.09 -2.90 8.44
N SER A 50 9.48 -2.15 7.41
CA SER A 50 9.50 -0.70 7.40
C SER A 50 8.75 -0.16 6.19
N MET A 51 7.87 0.79 6.48
CA MET A 51 7.09 1.51 5.47
C MET A 51 7.80 2.81 5.12
N VAL A 52 8.14 2.97 3.83
CA VAL A 52 8.85 4.14 3.32
C VAL A 52 7.96 4.87 2.32
N MET A 53 7.73 6.16 2.55
CA MET A 53 6.94 7.06 1.71
C MET A 53 7.88 7.99 0.93
N LEU A 54 7.73 8.05 -0.39
CA LEU A 54 8.55 8.89 -1.29
C LEU A 54 7.82 10.22 -1.56
N LYS A 55 7.93 11.17 -0.63
CA LYS A 55 7.08 12.38 -0.62
C LYS A 55 7.19 13.19 -1.91
N ASN A 56 8.41 13.43 -2.40
CA ASN A 56 8.62 14.22 -3.62
C ASN A 56 8.09 13.53 -4.90
N VAL A 57 8.06 12.20 -4.93
CA VAL A 57 7.45 11.44 -6.03
C VAL A 57 5.93 11.56 -5.97
N SER A 58 5.35 11.47 -4.78
CA SER A 58 3.91 11.71 -4.56
C SER A 58 3.50 13.13 -4.94
N GLU A 59 4.27 14.15 -4.54
CA GLU A 59 4.04 15.56 -4.92
C GLU A 59 4.05 15.72 -6.45
N ALA A 60 5.02 15.11 -7.13
CA ALA A 60 5.10 15.14 -8.58
C ALA A 60 3.89 14.46 -9.25
N LYS A 61 3.48 13.27 -8.78
CA LYS A 61 2.30 12.58 -9.32
C LYS A 61 1.01 13.33 -9.04
N PHE A 62 0.87 13.92 -7.85
CA PHE A 62 -0.29 14.74 -7.52
C PHE A 62 -0.42 15.90 -8.50
N LYS A 63 0.67 16.68 -8.65
CA LYS A 63 0.69 17.87 -9.50
C LYS A 63 0.52 17.55 -11.00
N HIS A 64 1.20 16.53 -11.50
CA HIS A 64 1.32 16.28 -12.93
C HIS A 64 0.37 15.20 -13.45
N ILE A 65 -0.29 14.43 -12.58
CA ILE A 65 -1.20 13.35 -12.97
C ILE A 65 -2.57 13.52 -12.32
N LEU A 66 -2.65 13.53 -10.98
CA LEU A 66 -3.95 13.56 -10.30
C LEU A 66 -4.70 14.87 -10.55
N GLN A 67 -4.02 16.02 -10.47
CA GLN A 67 -4.65 17.32 -10.67
C GLN A 67 -5.22 17.47 -12.08
N PRO A 68 -4.49 17.17 -13.18
CA PRO A 68 -5.06 17.15 -14.52
C PRO A 68 -6.23 16.19 -14.71
N ILE A 69 -6.19 15.00 -14.07
CA ILE A 69 -7.31 14.04 -14.12
C ILE A 69 -8.53 14.63 -13.42
N ALA A 70 -8.37 15.17 -12.21
CA ALA A 70 -9.45 15.82 -11.47
C ALA A 70 -10.06 16.97 -12.27
N ASP A 71 -9.25 17.70 -13.04
CA ASP A 71 -9.75 18.79 -13.86
C ASP A 71 -10.75 18.37 -14.94
N VAL A 72 -10.68 17.13 -15.40
CA VAL A 72 -11.55 16.57 -16.45
C VAL A 72 -12.65 15.67 -15.86
N CYS A 73 -12.38 14.96 -14.76
CA CYS A 73 -13.25 13.89 -14.28
C CYS A 73 -14.27 14.30 -13.19
N ILE A 74 -14.10 15.43 -12.51
CA ILE A 74 -15.00 15.86 -11.42
C ILE A 74 -15.60 17.25 -11.65
N SER A 75 -16.71 17.54 -10.97
CA SER A 75 -17.40 18.81 -11.11
C SER A 75 -16.58 19.98 -10.55
N LYS A 76 -16.81 21.19 -11.07
CA LYS A 76 -16.06 22.39 -10.68
C LYS A 76 -16.12 22.66 -9.18
N GLU A 77 -17.27 22.36 -8.55
CA GLU A 77 -17.53 22.54 -7.13
C GLU A 77 -16.67 21.59 -6.27
N GLN A 78 -16.35 20.41 -6.79
CA GLN A 78 -15.54 19.39 -6.08
C GLN A 78 -14.04 19.61 -6.23
N LYS A 79 -13.58 20.37 -7.24
CA LYS A 79 -12.15 20.58 -7.51
C LYS A 79 -11.39 21.18 -6.33
N GLY A 80 -12.04 22.02 -5.54
CA GLY A 80 -11.45 22.60 -4.32
C GLY A 80 -11.21 21.60 -3.18
N LEU A 81 -11.77 20.39 -3.28
CA LEU A 81 -11.58 19.29 -2.31
C LEU A 81 -10.39 18.39 -2.68
N VAL A 82 -9.75 18.61 -3.83
CA VAL A 82 -8.60 17.82 -4.27
C VAL A 82 -7.33 18.49 -3.74
N ASP A 83 -6.79 17.95 -2.66
CA ASP A 83 -5.57 18.43 -2.02
C ASP A 83 -4.52 17.32 -1.82
N PHE A 84 -3.26 17.75 -1.71
CA PHE A 84 -2.13 16.84 -1.62
C PHE A 84 -2.10 16.05 -0.30
N GLU A 85 -2.53 16.67 0.80
CA GLU A 85 -2.48 16.04 2.12
C GLU A 85 -3.46 14.87 2.19
N SER A 86 -4.66 15.02 1.61
CA SER A 86 -5.62 13.93 1.46
C SER A 86 -5.07 12.79 0.61
N PHE A 87 -4.45 13.09 -0.54
CA PHE A 87 -3.82 12.09 -1.40
C PHE A 87 -2.68 11.33 -0.69
N PHE A 88 -1.82 12.07 0.00
CA PHE A 88 -0.67 11.50 0.70
C PHE A 88 -1.11 10.68 1.93
N THR A 89 -2.05 11.19 2.72
CA THR A 89 -2.62 10.49 3.87
C THR A 89 -3.35 9.22 3.46
N HIS A 90 -4.13 9.26 2.38
CA HIS A 90 -4.75 8.06 1.81
C HIS A 90 -3.69 7.01 1.46
N THR A 91 -2.58 7.41 0.83
CA THR A 91 -1.49 6.49 0.49
C THR A 91 -0.88 5.85 1.75
N ILE A 92 -0.67 6.61 2.83
CA ILE A 92 -0.21 6.06 4.12
C ILE A 92 -1.22 5.04 4.65
N CYS A 93 -2.51 5.36 4.62
CA CYS A 93 -3.57 4.46 5.08
C CYS A 93 -3.62 3.17 4.24
N HIS A 94 -3.49 3.27 2.91
CA HIS A 94 -3.44 2.13 2.00
C HIS A 94 -2.30 1.16 2.37
N GLU A 95 -1.10 1.69 2.59
CA GLU A 95 0.06 0.88 2.97
C GLU A 95 -0.07 0.27 4.37
N CYS A 96 -0.66 1.00 5.34
CA CYS A 96 -1.04 0.44 6.64
C CYS A 96 -2.04 -0.71 6.49
N CYS A 97 -2.99 -0.58 5.55
CA CYS A 97 -3.99 -1.59 5.26
C CYS A 97 -3.38 -2.90 4.73
N HIS A 98 -2.24 -2.85 4.05
CA HIS A 98 -1.52 -4.07 3.65
C HIS A 98 -1.04 -4.90 4.83
N GLY A 99 -0.73 -4.28 5.97
CA GLY A 99 -0.25 -4.97 7.16
C GLY A 99 -1.34 -5.57 8.05
N ILE A 100 -2.62 -5.30 7.76
CA ILE A 100 -3.76 -5.74 8.57
C ILE A 100 -4.68 -6.69 7.81
N GLY A 101 -5.45 -7.50 8.54
CA GLY A 101 -6.34 -8.50 7.95
C GLY A 101 -5.68 -9.85 7.67
N PRO A 102 -6.41 -10.78 7.02
CA PRO A 102 -6.01 -12.17 6.89
C PRO A 102 -4.81 -12.31 5.94
N HIS A 103 -3.69 -12.78 6.48
CA HIS A 103 -2.48 -13.13 5.70
C HIS A 103 -2.34 -14.65 5.63
N THR A 104 -2.34 -15.29 6.79
CA THR A 104 -2.36 -16.74 6.97
C THR A 104 -3.79 -17.20 7.18
N ILE A 105 -4.20 -18.24 6.46
CA ILE A 105 -5.54 -18.80 6.50
C ILE A 105 -5.48 -20.31 6.71
N THR A 106 -6.55 -20.87 7.27
CA THR A 106 -6.77 -22.32 7.36
C THR A 106 -7.78 -22.71 6.29
N LEU A 107 -7.41 -23.66 5.44
CA LEU A 107 -8.27 -24.21 4.39
C LEU A 107 -9.32 -25.16 4.96
N PRO A 108 -10.39 -25.51 4.21
CA PRO A 108 -11.43 -26.42 4.70
C PRO A 108 -10.93 -27.81 5.12
N ASP A 109 -9.79 -28.25 4.56
CA ASP A 109 -9.12 -29.51 4.91
C ASP A 109 -8.21 -29.39 6.15
N GLY A 110 -8.19 -28.23 6.82
CA GLY A 110 -7.38 -27.95 8.00
C GLY A 110 -5.94 -27.53 7.72
N GLN A 111 -5.49 -27.51 6.44
CA GLN A 111 -4.12 -27.09 6.11
C GLN A 111 -3.95 -25.57 6.23
N LYS A 112 -2.76 -25.15 6.68
CA LYS A 112 -2.38 -23.73 6.69
C LYS A 112 -1.87 -23.30 5.32
N SER A 113 -2.37 -22.17 4.83
CA SER A 113 -1.91 -21.52 3.60
C SER A 113 -1.84 -20.00 3.78
N THR A 114 -1.46 -19.29 2.72
CA THR A 114 -1.49 -17.82 2.67
C THR A 114 -2.51 -17.35 1.65
N VAL A 115 -3.11 -16.18 1.88
CA VAL A 115 -4.05 -15.59 0.92
C VAL A 115 -3.39 -15.47 -0.46
N ARG A 116 -2.13 -15.01 -0.51
CA ARG A 116 -1.33 -14.95 -1.74
C ARG A 116 -1.27 -16.28 -2.50
N LYS A 117 -1.04 -17.40 -1.81
CA LYS A 117 -0.96 -18.72 -2.44
C LYS A 117 -2.30 -19.21 -2.96
N VAL A 118 -3.41 -18.82 -2.34
CA VAL A 118 -4.74 -19.34 -2.70
C VAL A 118 -5.35 -18.58 -3.87
N ILE A 119 -5.18 -17.26 -3.93
CA ILE A 119 -5.77 -16.43 -4.99
C ILE A 119 -4.77 -16.01 -6.09
N TYR A 120 -3.53 -16.51 -6.04
CA TYR A 120 -2.49 -16.39 -7.07
C TYR A 120 -2.44 -14.99 -7.75
N ILE A 121 -2.76 -14.93 -9.05
CA ILE A 121 -2.65 -13.72 -9.86
C ILE A 121 -3.62 -12.61 -9.40
N THR A 122 -4.77 -12.99 -8.85
CA THR A 122 -5.79 -12.06 -8.35
C THR A 122 -5.31 -11.33 -7.09
N PHE A 123 -4.34 -11.89 -6.36
CA PHE A 123 -3.77 -11.24 -5.17
C PHE A 123 -3.18 -9.85 -5.51
N LEU A 124 -2.49 -9.73 -6.64
CA LEU A 124 -1.81 -8.51 -7.02
C LEU A 124 -2.79 -7.38 -7.34
N PHE A 125 -3.93 -7.71 -7.97
CA PHE A 125 -4.98 -6.75 -8.29
C PHE A 125 -5.67 -6.19 -7.04
N ILE A 126 -5.90 -7.03 -6.04
CA ILE A 126 -6.55 -6.60 -4.79
C ILE A 126 -5.58 -5.76 -3.94
N LEU A 127 -4.27 -6.04 -4.01
CA LEU A 127 -3.28 -5.31 -3.24
C LEU A 127 -3.06 -3.89 -3.76
N HIS A 128 -3.19 -3.62 -5.06
CA HIS A 128 -2.87 -2.31 -5.65
C HIS A 128 -4.09 -1.44 -5.98
N LEU A 129 -5.27 -1.79 -5.45
CA LEU A 129 -6.49 -0.98 -5.47
C LEU A 129 -6.70 -0.29 -4.12
#